data_AF-A0A5E4KZS4-F1
#
_entry.id   AF-A0A5E4KZS4-F1
#
_cell.length_a   1.000
_cell.length_b   1.000
_cell.length_c   1.000
_cell.angle_alpha   90.00
_cell.angle_beta   90.00
_cell.angle_gamma   90.00
#
_symmetry.space_group_name_H-M   'P 1'
#
loop_
_entity.id
_entity.type
_entity.pdbx_description
1 polymer ?
#
loop_
_entity_poly.entity_id
_entity_poly.type
_entity_poly.pdbx_seq_one_letter_code
_entity_poly.pdbx_strand_id
1 'polypeptide(L)'
;MSLLIRFARQWVAGETLDDAILVAEKENKAQIGVIINFLGEHVRDAVEAEKNVEENMRILERIEKSGARASLSIKLTQLGLETGRDICLSSVEMIAGIAASKNIFAWVDMENSPYTGDTIEIYLEILKKYRNIGIAIQSNLKRSEGDVIRIAAAGGIIRLVKGAYREKTEIAYTSRRDVTVNFSKLMGYLFYKSPFFAIATHDEMLINEAIEANKAHQKKLEFQMLMGIREELKHELVKKDFTVVDYIPYGKNWFPYSIRRVRERKRNILLIFRSIFDF
;
A
#
# COMPACT_ATOMS: atom_id res chain seq x y z
N MET A 1 -23.00 10.67 14.49
CA MET A 1 -21.67 10.38 13.90
C MET A 1 -20.72 11.50 14.33
N SER A 2 -19.61 11.20 15.01
CA SER A 2 -18.74 12.24 15.57
C SER A 2 -18.08 13.08 14.46
N LEU A 3 -17.78 14.36 14.74
CA LEU A 3 -17.15 15.28 13.79
C LEU A 3 -15.78 14.74 13.28
N LEU A 4 -15.06 14.03 14.14
CA LEU A 4 -13.79 13.36 13.84
C LEU A 4 -13.95 12.24 12.79
N ILE A 5 -15.03 11.45 12.87
CA ILE A 5 -15.32 10.42 11.86
C ILE A 5 -15.62 11.09 10.51
N ARG A 6 -16.40 12.18 10.50
CA ARG A 6 -16.71 12.92 9.25
C ARG A 6 -15.44 13.48 8.59
N PHE A 7 -14.47 13.90 9.39
CA PHE A 7 -13.17 14.35 8.90
C PHE A 7 -12.28 13.19 8.42
N ALA A 8 -12.31 12.03 9.09
CA ALA A 8 -11.53 10.86 8.70
C ALA A 8 -12.04 10.19 7.41
N ARG A 9 -13.35 10.30 7.10
CA ARG A 9 -13.97 9.73 5.88
C ARG A 9 -13.36 10.21 4.57
N GLN A 10 -12.60 11.31 4.58
CA GLN A 10 -11.86 11.73 3.40
C GLN A 10 -10.67 10.82 3.09
N TRP A 11 -10.12 10.09 4.07
CA TRP A 11 -8.95 9.21 3.88
C TRP A 11 -9.22 7.74 4.21
N VAL A 12 -10.44 7.41 4.63
CA VAL A 12 -10.89 6.07 5.04
C VAL A 12 -12.29 5.84 4.49
N ALA A 13 -12.53 4.68 3.88
CA ALA A 13 -13.84 4.38 3.28
C ALA A 13 -14.98 4.35 4.31
N GLY A 14 -14.68 3.79 5.48
CA GLY A 14 -15.61 3.63 6.58
C GLY A 14 -15.10 2.62 7.59
N GLU A 15 -15.98 2.17 8.46
CA GLU A 15 -15.63 1.21 9.53
C GLU A 15 -15.91 -0.24 9.13
N THR A 16 -16.65 -0.46 8.03
CA THR A 16 -17.07 -1.78 7.59
C THR A 16 -16.49 -2.16 6.23
N LEU A 17 -16.46 -3.46 5.94
CA LEU A 17 -16.04 -3.96 4.62
C LEU A 17 -17.01 -3.49 3.52
N ASP A 18 -18.31 -3.41 3.80
CA ASP A 18 -19.28 -2.90 2.82
C ASP A 18 -19.02 -1.43 2.46
N ASP A 19 -18.58 -0.60 3.41
CA ASP A 19 -18.13 0.76 3.10
C ASP A 19 -16.97 0.75 2.10
N ALA A 20 -15.98 -0.13 2.31
CA ALA A 20 -14.82 -0.26 1.42
C ALA A 20 -15.22 -0.68 0.01
N ILE A 21 -16.17 -1.61 -0.11
CA ILE A 21 -16.67 -2.10 -1.41
C ILE A 21 -17.47 -1.02 -2.13
N LEU A 22 -18.32 -0.27 -1.42
CA LEU A 22 -19.06 0.84 -2.02
C LEU A 22 -18.13 1.91 -2.60
N VAL A 23 -17.03 2.22 -1.90
CA VAL A 23 -16.02 3.13 -2.45
C VAL A 23 -15.30 2.47 -3.63
N ALA A 24 -14.97 1.18 -3.55
CA ALA A 24 -14.32 0.47 -4.65
C ALA A 24 -15.14 0.47 -5.95
N GLU A 25 -16.44 0.19 -5.87
CA GLU A 25 -17.35 0.23 -7.01
C GLU A 25 -17.47 1.64 -7.60
N LYS A 26 -17.44 2.68 -6.75
CA LYS A 26 -17.43 4.08 -7.20
C LYS A 26 -16.15 4.41 -7.97
N GLU A 27 -14.98 4.07 -7.44
CA GLU A 27 -13.69 4.33 -8.11
C GLU A 27 -13.57 3.53 -9.42
N ASN A 28 -14.06 2.28 -9.42
CA ASN A 28 -14.08 1.46 -10.63
C ASN A 28 -14.92 2.06 -11.76
N LYS A 29 -16.06 2.70 -11.46
CA LYS A 29 -16.85 3.45 -12.46
C LYS A 29 -16.05 4.60 -13.08
N ALA A 30 -15.10 5.18 -12.34
CA ALA A 30 -14.18 6.20 -12.82
C ALA A 30 -12.91 5.63 -13.48
N GLN A 31 -12.89 4.33 -13.82
CA GLN A 31 -11.74 3.61 -14.37
C GLN A 31 -10.51 3.55 -13.45
N ILE A 32 -10.68 3.84 -12.15
CA ILE A 32 -9.64 3.69 -11.12
C ILE A 32 -9.78 2.31 -10.44
N GLY A 33 -8.70 1.53 -10.38
CA GLY A 33 -8.64 0.27 -9.64
C GLY A 33 -8.51 0.52 -8.13
N VAL A 34 -8.62 -0.50 -7.29
CA VAL A 34 -8.52 -0.31 -5.84
C VAL A 34 -7.60 -1.31 -5.15
N ILE A 35 -6.97 -0.88 -4.05
CA ILE A 35 -6.32 -1.72 -3.06
C ILE A 35 -7.09 -1.57 -1.74
N ILE A 36 -7.76 -2.62 -1.28
CA ILE A 36 -8.47 -2.62 0.00
C ILE A 36 -7.50 -3.04 1.11
N ASN A 37 -7.49 -2.27 2.20
CA ASN A 37 -6.67 -2.57 3.38
C ASN A 37 -7.52 -2.51 4.65
N PHE A 38 -7.57 -3.60 5.40
CA PHE A 38 -8.10 -3.60 6.77
C PHE A 38 -7.13 -2.91 7.73
N LEU A 39 -7.61 -1.98 8.55
CA LEU A 39 -6.78 -1.14 9.40
C LEU A 39 -6.39 -1.82 10.72
N GLY A 40 -5.08 -1.80 11.01
CA GLY A 40 -4.44 -2.26 12.24
C GLY A 40 -2.96 -2.56 11.96
N GLU A 41 -2.13 -2.59 13.00
CA GLU A 41 -0.69 -2.89 12.94
C GLU A 41 -0.28 -3.44 14.32
N HIS A 42 0.82 -4.21 14.39
CA HIS A 42 1.46 -4.66 15.65
C HIS A 42 0.59 -5.53 16.57
N VAL A 43 -0.06 -6.54 16.00
CA VAL A 43 -0.86 -7.49 16.78
C VAL A 43 0.06 -8.51 17.46
N ARG A 44 -0.12 -8.65 18.78
CA ARG A 44 0.66 -9.56 19.63
C ARG A 44 -0.14 -10.74 20.18
N ASP A 45 -1.46 -10.65 20.08
CA ASP A 45 -2.37 -11.70 20.51
C ASP A 45 -2.66 -12.65 19.33
N ALA A 46 -2.48 -13.95 19.54
CA ALA A 46 -2.66 -14.95 18.49
C ALA A 46 -4.11 -15.02 18.00
N VAL A 47 -5.09 -14.85 18.91
CA VAL A 47 -6.52 -14.88 18.57
C VAL A 47 -6.90 -13.66 17.73
N GLU A 48 -6.34 -12.48 18.02
CA GLU A 48 -6.50 -11.29 17.18
C GLU A 48 -5.82 -11.46 15.81
N ALA A 49 -4.65 -12.10 15.74
CA ALA A 49 -3.99 -12.39 14.46
C ALA A 49 -4.83 -13.34 13.59
N GLU A 50 -5.42 -14.39 14.18
CA GLU A 50 -6.35 -15.30 13.49
C GLU A 50 -7.58 -14.55 12.95
N LYS A 51 -8.19 -13.67 13.75
CA LYS A 51 -9.30 -12.82 13.30
C LYS A 51 -8.91 -11.91 12.14
N ASN A 52 -7.67 -11.40 12.12
CA ASN A 52 -7.20 -10.60 10.99
C ASN A 52 -7.00 -11.45 9.73
N VAL A 53 -6.55 -12.70 9.86
CA VAL A 53 -6.50 -13.64 8.73
C VAL A 53 -7.91 -13.86 8.17
N GLU A 54 -8.88 -14.14 9.04
CA GLU A 54 -10.29 -14.29 8.67
C GLU A 54 -10.84 -13.04 7.96
N GLU A 55 -10.55 -11.84 8.45
CA GLU A 55 -11.01 -10.61 7.81
C GLU A 55 -10.39 -10.42 6.42
N ASN A 56 -9.12 -10.77 6.23
CA ASN A 56 -8.49 -10.75 4.91
C ASN A 56 -9.12 -11.77 3.94
N MET A 57 -9.50 -12.96 4.42
CA MET A 57 -10.24 -13.93 3.61
C MET A 57 -11.63 -13.40 3.24
N ARG A 58 -12.32 -12.73 4.17
CA ARG A 58 -13.63 -12.08 3.91
C ARG A 58 -13.53 -10.96 2.89
N ILE A 59 -12.45 -10.16 2.90
CA ILE A 59 -12.19 -9.17 1.85
C ILE A 59 -12.12 -9.84 0.48
N LEU A 60 -11.32 -10.91 0.34
CA LEU A 60 -11.15 -11.62 -0.93
C LEU A 60 -12.47 -12.19 -1.46
N GLU A 61 -13.26 -12.82 -0.59
CA GLU A 61 -14.59 -13.31 -0.94
C GLU A 61 -15.53 -12.18 -1.37
N ARG A 62 -15.48 -11.04 -0.68
CA ARG A 62 -16.34 -9.90 -0.99
C ARG A 62 -15.97 -9.21 -2.29
N ILE A 63 -14.67 -9.11 -2.61
CA ILE A 63 -14.17 -8.60 -3.90
C ILE A 63 -14.66 -9.48 -5.05
N GLU A 64 -14.53 -10.80 -4.93
CA GLU A 64 -15.00 -11.75 -5.94
C GLU A 64 -16.52 -11.63 -6.14
N LYS A 65 -17.30 -11.63 -5.05
CA LYS A 65 -18.77 -11.53 -5.12
C LYS A 65 -19.28 -10.22 -5.70
N SER A 66 -18.61 -9.10 -5.43
CA SER A 66 -19.01 -7.81 -6.02
C SER A 66 -18.56 -7.64 -7.47
N GLY A 67 -17.55 -8.40 -7.91
CA GLY A 67 -16.87 -8.17 -9.18
C GLY A 67 -16.08 -6.85 -9.21
N ALA A 68 -15.77 -6.28 -8.04
CA ALA A 68 -14.96 -5.06 -7.96
C ALA A 68 -13.55 -5.34 -8.48
N ARG A 69 -13.03 -4.44 -9.30
CA ARG A 69 -11.61 -4.41 -9.72
C ARG A 69 -10.78 -3.88 -8.56
N ALA A 70 -10.52 -4.78 -7.62
CA ALA A 70 -9.81 -4.53 -6.39
C ALA A 70 -8.75 -5.60 -6.13
N SER A 71 -7.73 -5.19 -5.38
CA SER A 71 -6.66 -6.03 -4.82
C SER A 71 -6.65 -5.89 -3.31
N LEU A 72 -5.96 -6.78 -2.63
CA LEU A 72 -5.81 -6.78 -1.18
C LEU A 72 -4.45 -6.16 -0.80
N SER A 73 -4.36 -5.43 0.32
CA SER A 73 -3.09 -5.13 1.01
C SER A 73 -3.11 -5.72 2.41
N ILE A 74 -2.04 -6.42 2.78
CA ILE A 74 -1.86 -7.05 4.09
C ILE A 74 -0.61 -6.52 4.78
N LYS A 75 -0.64 -6.49 6.12
CA LYS A 75 0.52 -6.17 6.98
C LYS A 75 0.88 -7.37 7.81
N LEU A 76 2.15 -7.75 7.81
CA LEU A 76 2.57 -9.02 8.41
C LEU A 76 2.48 -8.99 9.93
N THR A 77 2.64 -7.83 10.56
CA THR A 77 2.44 -7.71 12.01
C THR A 77 0.99 -7.93 12.43
N GLN A 78 0.00 -7.71 11.55
CA GLN A 78 -1.39 -8.09 11.82
C GLN A 78 -1.63 -9.60 11.72
N LEU A 79 -0.75 -10.31 11.03
CA LEU A 79 -0.85 -11.74 10.73
C LEU A 79 0.07 -12.59 11.62
N GLY A 80 0.53 -12.03 12.74
CA GLY A 80 1.30 -12.75 13.76
C GLY A 80 2.82 -12.72 13.57
N LEU A 81 3.38 -11.78 12.79
CA LEU A 81 4.85 -11.68 12.66
C LEU A 81 5.55 -11.47 14.02
N GLU A 82 4.95 -10.72 14.94
CA GLU A 82 5.48 -10.53 16.30
C GLU A 82 5.34 -11.78 17.19
N THR A 83 4.41 -12.69 16.84
CA THR A 83 4.16 -13.93 17.58
C THR A 83 5.06 -15.06 17.10
N GLY A 84 5.39 -15.10 15.82
CA GLY A 84 6.30 -16.08 15.24
C GLY A 84 6.31 -16.05 13.72
N ARG A 85 7.51 -16.16 13.15
CA ARG A 85 7.71 -16.10 11.70
C ARG A 85 6.98 -17.22 10.94
N ASP A 86 7.00 -18.45 11.46
CA ASP A 86 6.34 -19.60 10.81
C ASP A 86 4.81 -19.49 10.86
N ILE A 87 4.27 -18.90 11.94
CA ILE A 87 2.85 -18.59 12.07
C ILE A 87 2.46 -17.57 11.00
N CYS A 88 3.23 -16.48 10.90
CA CYS A 88 2.99 -15.45 9.90
C CYS A 88 3.11 -15.99 8.47
N LEU A 89 4.12 -16.81 8.18
CA LEU A 89 4.28 -17.44 6.87
C LEU A 89 3.07 -18.31 6.50
N SER A 90 2.57 -19.12 7.44
CA SER A 90 1.39 -19.97 7.24
C SER A 90 0.13 -19.13 6.96
N SER A 91 -0.06 -18.04 7.72
CA SER A 91 -1.15 -17.09 7.52
C SER A 91 -1.10 -16.42 6.14
N VAL A 92 0.08 -15.95 5.72
CA VAL A 92 0.26 -15.33 4.40
C VAL A 92 0.06 -16.35 3.29
N GLU A 93 0.52 -17.59 3.46
CA GLU A 93 0.32 -18.66 2.47
C GLU A 93 -1.16 -18.95 2.24
N MET A 94 -1.95 -19.01 3.32
CA MET A 94 -3.40 -19.20 3.24
C MET A 94 -4.07 -18.05 2.47
N ILE A 95 -3.76 -16.80 2.81
CA ILE A 95 -4.33 -15.61 2.15
C ILE A 95 -3.91 -15.58 0.67
N ALA A 96 -2.64 -15.82 0.36
CA ALA A 96 -2.12 -15.82 -1.01
C ALA A 96 -2.76 -16.92 -1.86
N GLY A 97 -2.96 -18.12 -1.31
CA GLY A 97 -3.65 -19.22 -1.99
C GLY A 97 -5.10 -18.91 -2.31
N ILE A 98 -5.85 -18.30 -1.38
CA ILE A 98 -7.23 -17.87 -1.64
C ILE A 98 -7.26 -16.72 -2.65
N ALA A 99 -6.35 -15.76 -2.56
CA ALA A 99 -6.27 -14.69 -3.53
C ALA A 99 -5.99 -15.25 -4.94
N ALA A 100 -5.11 -16.26 -5.04
CA ALA A 100 -4.76 -16.90 -6.32
C ALA A 100 -5.94 -17.66 -6.93
N SER A 101 -6.69 -18.44 -6.14
CA SER A 101 -7.85 -19.17 -6.63
C SER A 101 -8.97 -18.27 -7.14
N LYS A 102 -9.01 -17.02 -6.67
CA LYS A 102 -9.97 -15.98 -7.06
C LYS A 102 -9.44 -15.01 -8.12
N ASN A 103 -8.19 -15.20 -8.57
CA ASN A 103 -7.48 -14.29 -9.47
C ASN A 103 -7.44 -12.83 -8.96
N ILE A 104 -7.30 -12.66 -7.64
CA ILE A 104 -7.14 -11.37 -6.97
C ILE A 104 -5.67 -11.16 -6.61
N PHE A 105 -5.14 -9.96 -6.87
CA PHE A 105 -3.77 -9.62 -6.49
C PHE A 105 -3.68 -9.25 -5.01
N ALA A 106 -2.60 -9.66 -4.35
CA ALA A 106 -2.30 -9.30 -2.96
C ALA A 106 -0.98 -8.50 -2.85
N TRP A 107 -1.00 -7.42 -2.10
CA TRP A 107 0.17 -6.62 -1.75
C TRP A 107 0.58 -6.88 -0.31
N VAL A 108 1.87 -7.15 -0.10
CA VAL A 108 2.49 -7.13 1.23
C VAL A 108 2.99 -5.72 1.49
N ASP A 109 2.39 -5.04 2.47
CA ASP A 109 2.86 -3.74 2.93
C ASP A 109 4.17 -3.86 3.69
N MET A 110 5.00 -2.83 3.55
CA MET A 110 6.25 -2.71 4.28
C MET A 110 6.08 -1.80 5.49
N GLU A 111 6.31 -2.39 6.66
CA GLU A 111 6.20 -1.72 7.95
C GLU A 111 7.54 -1.07 8.34
N ASN A 112 7.75 -0.72 9.61
CA ASN A 112 8.99 -0.11 10.07
C ASN A 112 10.20 -1.07 10.00
N SER A 113 11.39 -0.49 10.04
CA SER A 113 12.67 -1.17 9.75
C SER A 113 12.98 -2.48 10.49
N PRO A 114 12.53 -2.73 11.75
CA PRO A 114 12.75 -4.01 12.41
C PRO A 114 12.12 -5.20 11.68
N TYR A 115 11.00 -4.97 10.96
CA TYR A 115 10.24 -6.04 10.29
C TYR A 115 10.62 -6.22 8.82
N THR A 116 11.42 -5.30 8.24
CA THR A 116 11.74 -5.31 6.80
C THR A 116 12.40 -6.61 6.36
N GLY A 117 13.34 -7.12 7.15
CA GLY A 117 14.04 -8.38 6.84
C GLY A 117 13.08 -9.55 6.72
N ASP A 118 12.33 -9.83 7.80
CA ASP A 118 11.39 -10.94 7.83
C ASP A 118 10.29 -10.80 6.78
N THR A 119 9.82 -9.58 6.51
CA THR A 119 8.80 -9.32 5.49
C THR A 119 9.27 -9.71 4.10
N ILE A 120 10.50 -9.34 3.74
CA ILE A 120 11.07 -9.71 2.43
C ILE A 120 11.26 -11.21 2.32
N GLU A 121 11.77 -11.87 3.37
CA GLU A 121 11.98 -13.31 3.32
C GLU A 121 10.66 -14.09 3.22
N ILE A 122 9.65 -13.73 4.01
CA ILE A 122 8.32 -14.35 3.92
C ILE A 122 7.76 -14.15 2.50
N TYR A 123 7.82 -12.93 1.97
CA TYR A 123 7.38 -12.66 0.61
C TYR A 123 8.10 -13.52 -0.44
N LEU A 124 9.43 -13.68 -0.33
CA LEU A 124 10.21 -14.50 -1.26
C LEU A 124 9.85 -15.99 -1.16
N GLU A 125 9.52 -16.51 0.01
CA GLU A 125 9.01 -17.88 0.17
C GLU A 125 7.64 -18.05 -0.51
N ILE A 126 6.72 -17.10 -0.31
CA ILE A 126 5.39 -17.12 -0.92
C ILE A 126 5.47 -16.99 -2.44
N LEU A 127 6.39 -16.15 -2.96
CA LEU A 127 6.61 -15.94 -4.38
C LEU A 127 7.01 -17.22 -5.14
N LYS A 128 7.60 -18.20 -4.45
CA LYS A 128 7.92 -19.52 -5.05
C LYS A 128 6.66 -20.30 -5.43
N LYS A 129 5.55 -20.06 -4.72
CA LYS A 129 4.27 -20.78 -4.87
C LYS A 129 3.23 -19.95 -5.65
N TYR A 130 3.17 -18.65 -5.39
CA TYR A 130 2.12 -17.76 -5.93
C TYR A 130 2.72 -16.56 -6.66
N ARG A 131 2.18 -16.23 -7.84
CA ARG A 131 2.66 -15.11 -8.68
C ARG A 131 1.75 -13.87 -8.66
N ASN A 132 0.57 -13.98 -8.06
CA ASN A 132 -0.40 -12.89 -7.86
C ASN A 132 -0.14 -12.11 -6.55
N ILE A 133 1.13 -11.96 -6.19
CA ILE A 133 1.56 -11.25 -4.98
C ILE A 133 2.69 -10.27 -5.28
N GLY A 134 2.67 -9.11 -4.63
CA GLY A 134 3.71 -8.09 -4.71
C GLY A 134 4.07 -7.55 -3.34
N ILE A 135 5.16 -6.79 -3.25
CA ILE A 135 5.68 -6.24 -2.00
C ILE A 135 5.99 -4.75 -2.11
N ALA A 136 5.71 -3.99 -1.06
CA ALA A 136 6.12 -2.60 -0.97
C ALA A 136 7.61 -2.48 -0.59
N ILE A 137 8.35 -1.53 -1.18
CA ILE A 137 9.72 -1.20 -0.78
C ILE A 137 9.86 0.31 -0.60
N GLN A 138 10.50 0.70 0.50
CA GLN A 138 10.57 2.10 0.94
C GLN A 138 11.88 2.74 0.49
N SER A 139 11.83 3.80 -0.31
CA SER A 139 13.02 4.47 -0.84
C SER A 139 13.83 5.22 0.22
N ASN A 140 13.27 5.49 1.40
CA ASN A 140 14.02 6.11 2.49
C ASN A 140 15.04 5.19 3.17
N LEU A 141 14.89 3.86 3.13
CA LEU A 141 15.84 2.96 3.78
C LEU A 141 17.10 2.79 2.92
N LYS A 142 18.28 2.84 3.55
CA LYS A 142 19.58 2.67 2.85
C LYS A 142 19.75 1.26 2.28
N ARG A 143 19.09 0.26 2.87
CA ARG A 143 19.11 -1.15 2.42
C ARG A 143 18.31 -1.41 1.14
N SER A 144 17.38 -0.51 0.78
CA SER A 144 16.37 -0.77 -0.25
C SER A 144 16.92 -1.03 -1.64
N GLU A 145 18.11 -0.51 -1.99
CA GLU A 145 18.73 -0.85 -3.27
C GLU A 145 19.05 -2.33 -3.38
N GLY A 146 19.68 -2.92 -2.36
CA GLY A 146 19.97 -4.35 -2.33
C GLY A 146 18.69 -5.19 -2.34
N ASP A 147 17.68 -4.76 -1.58
CA ASP A 147 16.39 -5.45 -1.51
C ASP A 147 15.65 -5.41 -2.87
N VAL A 148 15.60 -4.26 -3.55
CA VAL A 148 15.00 -4.12 -4.90
C VAL A 148 15.72 -5.02 -5.91
N ILE A 149 17.05 -5.04 -5.91
CA ILE A 149 17.85 -5.89 -6.81
C ILE A 149 17.49 -7.36 -6.59
N ARG A 150 17.50 -7.81 -5.33
CA ARG A 150 17.21 -9.19 -4.95
C ARG A 150 15.79 -9.62 -5.32
N ILE A 151 14.80 -8.78 -5.02
CA ILE A 151 13.38 -9.08 -5.30
C ILE A 151 13.12 -9.12 -6.80
N ALA A 152 13.64 -8.14 -7.56
CA ALA A 152 13.47 -8.11 -9.01
C ALA A 152 14.15 -9.33 -9.69
N ALA A 153 15.34 -9.74 -9.21
CA ALA A 153 16.03 -10.93 -9.70
C ALA A 153 15.23 -12.23 -9.46
N ALA A 154 14.44 -12.28 -8.38
CA ALA A 154 13.52 -13.40 -8.10
C ALA A 154 12.21 -13.34 -8.91
N GLY A 155 12.04 -12.31 -9.76
CA GLY A 155 10.80 -12.07 -10.52
C GLY A 155 9.67 -11.49 -9.68
N GLY A 156 9.98 -10.86 -8.54
CA GLY A 156 9.00 -10.25 -7.68
C GLY A 156 8.45 -8.93 -8.22
N ILE A 157 7.20 -8.62 -7.87
CA ILE A 157 6.53 -7.36 -8.21
C ILE A 157 6.71 -6.38 -7.06
N ILE A 158 7.20 -5.17 -7.37
CA ILE A 158 7.52 -4.15 -6.37
C ILE A 158 6.55 -2.98 -6.48
N ARG A 159 6.04 -2.55 -5.34
CA ARG A 159 5.43 -1.24 -5.13
C ARG A 159 6.44 -0.31 -4.49
N LEU A 160 6.95 0.66 -5.23
CA LEU A 160 7.91 1.62 -4.72
C LEU A 160 7.21 2.76 -3.98
N VAL A 161 7.58 2.98 -2.72
CA VAL A 161 7.03 4.04 -1.84
C VAL A 161 8.16 4.87 -1.26
N LYS A 162 7.89 6.08 -0.75
CA LYS A 162 8.93 6.87 -0.05
C LYS A 162 9.29 6.32 1.34
N GLY A 163 8.31 5.74 2.04
CA GLY A 163 8.42 5.32 3.44
C GLY A 163 7.57 6.21 4.35
N ALA A 164 6.81 5.59 5.26
CA ALA A 164 5.82 6.26 6.12
C ALA A 164 6.24 6.34 7.60
N TYR A 165 7.30 5.64 7.98
CA TYR A 165 7.77 5.52 9.36
C TYR A 165 8.92 6.48 9.65
N ARG A 166 9.01 6.93 10.91
CA ARG A 166 10.15 7.71 11.38
C ARG A 166 11.29 6.76 11.74
N GLU A 167 12.31 6.76 10.89
CA GLU A 167 13.48 5.90 11.02
C GLU A 167 14.71 6.72 11.42
N LYS A 168 15.68 6.06 12.04
CA LYS A 168 16.92 6.73 12.45
C LYS A 168 17.84 6.99 11.25
N THR A 169 18.64 8.06 11.33
CA THR A 169 19.56 8.50 10.27
C THR A 169 20.63 7.47 9.90
N GLU A 170 20.95 6.55 10.81
CA GLU A 170 21.92 5.48 10.57
C GLU A 170 21.42 4.53 9.48
N ILE A 171 20.11 4.26 9.45
CA ILE A 171 19.48 3.26 8.57
C ILE A 171 18.63 3.87 7.45
N ALA A 172 18.28 5.16 7.54
CA ALA A 172 17.40 5.82 6.58
C ALA A 172 17.89 7.22 6.17
N TYR A 173 17.58 7.59 4.92
CA TYR A 173 17.58 8.96 4.45
C TYR A 173 16.41 9.71 5.10
N THR A 174 16.70 10.80 5.81
CA THR A 174 15.68 11.61 6.49
C THR A 174 15.36 12.91 5.75
N SER A 175 16.23 13.35 4.85
CA SER A 175 15.98 14.54 4.03
C SER A 175 15.05 14.19 2.86
N ARG A 176 14.11 15.07 2.55
CA ARG A 176 13.18 14.89 1.40
C ARG A 176 13.93 14.73 0.08
N ARG A 177 15.05 15.43 -0.08
CA ARG A 177 15.88 15.37 -1.28
C ARG A 177 16.47 13.98 -1.45
N ASP A 178 17.13 13.45 -0.42
CA ASP A 178 17.82 12.16 -0.51
C ASP A 178 16.83 11.01 -0.71
N VAL A 179 15.66 11.06 -0.03
CA VAL A 179 14.58 10.08 -0.25
C VAL A 179 14.06 10.11 -1.69
N THR A 180 13.94 11.30 -2.28
CA THR A 180 13.45 11.48 -3.66
C THR A 180 14.51 11.04 -4.68
N VAL A 181 15.78 11.37 -4.45
CA VAL A 181 16.91 10.88 -5.27
C VAL A 181 16.98 9.36 -5.25
N ASN A 182 16.88 8.74 -4.07
CA ASN A 182 16.89 7.29 -3.99
C ASN A 182 15.62 6.67 -4.61
N PHE A 183 14.45 7.32 -4.50
CA PHE A 183 13.25 6.86 -5.20
C PHE A 183 13.47 6.82 -6.72
N SER A 184 13.97 7.92 -7.31
CA SER A 184 14.30 8.01 -8.73
C SER A 184 15.30 6.93 -9.16
N LYS A 185 16.37 6.73 -8.38
CA LYS A 185 17.35 5.66 -8.60
C LYS A 185 16.71 4.26 -8.65
N LEU A 186 15.90 3.91 -7.64
CA LEU A 186 15.24 2.61 -7.57
C LEU A 186 14.20 2.44 -8.69
N MET A 187 13.46 3.49 -9.03
CA MET A 187 12.51 3.51 -10.13
C MET A 187 13.20 3.24 -11.48
N GLY A 188 14.35 3.86 -11.74
CA GLY A 188 15.14 3.61 -12.94
C GLY A 188 15.57 2.14 -13.06
N TYR A 189 15.96 1.52 -11.93
CA TYR A 189 16.27 0.09 -11.91
C TYR A 189 15.05 -0.78 -12.25
N LEU A 190 13.86 -0.46 -11.71
CA LEU A 190 12.62 -1.18 -12.02
C LEU A 190 12.23 -1.05 -13.49
N PHE A 191 12.37 0.13 -14.12
CA PHE A 191 12.17 0.27 -15.56
C PHE A 191 13.10 -0.62 -16.39
N TYR A 192 14.33 -0.86 -15.93
CA TYR A 192 15.26 -1.72 -16.63
C TYR A 192 15.00 -3.22 -16.40
N LYS A 193 14.69 -3.62 -15.17
CA LYS A 193 14.67 -5.05 -14.77
C LYS A 193 13.28 -5.66 -14.58
N SER A 194 12.25 -4.85 -14.35
CA SER A 194 10.93 -5.36 -14.00
C SER A 194 9.95 -5.20 -15.18
N PRO A 195 9.18 -6.25 -15.52
CA PRO A 195 8.14 -6.15 -16.55
C PRO A 195 6.89 -5.40 -16.05
N PHE A 196 6.67 -5.43 -14.74
CA PHE A 196 5.56 -4.76 -14.06
C PHE A 196 6.00 -4.30 -12.67
N PHE A 197 5.61 -3.09 -12.29
CA PHE A 197 5.80 -2.53 -10.96
C PHE A 197 4.81 -1.38 -10.71
N ALA A 198 4.70 -0.97 -9.46
CA ALA A 198 3.85 0.13 -9.02
C ALA A 198 4.68 1.28 -8.48
N ILE A 199 4.29 2.51 -8.83
CA ILE A 199 4.83 3.76 -8.31
C ILE A 199 3.78 4.36 -7.39
N ALA A 200 3.95 4.20 -6.08
CA ALA A 200 3.00 4.71 -5.09
C ALA A 200 3.49 6.02 -4.49
N THR A 201 3.06 7.13 -5.09
CA THR A 201 3.45 8.47 -4.69
C THR A 201 2.42 9.51 -5.14
N HIS A 202 2.36 10.63 -4.43
CA HIS A 202 1.60 11.82 -4.83
C HIS A 202 2.51 12.95 -5.35
N ASP A 203 3.80 12.69 -5.47
CA ASP A 203 4.81 13.65 -5.90
C ASP A 203 4.79 13.81 -7.43
N GLU A 204 4.44 15.00 -7.92
CA GLU A 204 4.36 15.29 -9.35
C GLU A 204 5.68 15.09 -10.08
N MET A 205 6.81 15.39 -9.44
CA MET A 205 8.11 15.27 -10.10
C MET A 205 8.41 13.81 -10.40
N LEU A 206 8.20 12.93 -9.43
CA LEU A 206 8.41 11.49 -9.60
C LEU A 206 7.40 10.85 -10.55
N ILE A 207 6.15 11.33 -10.56
CA ILE A 207 5.13 10.86 -11.50
C ILE A 207 5.52 11.26 -12.92
N ASN A 208 5.90 12.51 -13.16
CA ASN A 208 6.32 12.98 -14.47
C ASN A 208 7.59 12.25 -14.93
N GLU A 209 8.56 12.05 -14.03
CA GLU A 209 9.75 11.24 -14.32
C GLU A 209 9.38 9.82 -14.77
N ALA A 210 8.44 9.16 -14.08
CA ALA A 210 7.95 7.83 -14.46
C ALA A 210 7.24 7.84 -15.83
N ILE A 211 6.41 8.86 -16.09
CA ILE A 211 5.72 9.02 -17.38
C ILE A 211 6.74 9.17 -18.51
N GLU A 212 7.72 10.06 -18.35
CA GLU A 212 8.75 10.30 -19.37
C GLU A 212 9.61 9.06 -19.60
N ALA A 213 10.05 8.38 -18.54
CA ALA A 213 10.79 7.12 -18.66
C ALA A 213 9.96 6.05 -19.39
N ASN A 214 8.65 5.96 -19.11
CA ASN A 214 7.81 4.94 -19.71
C ASN A 214 7.59 5.14 -21.22
N LYS A 215 7.78 6.34 -21.78
CA LYS A 215 7.73 6.56 -23.24
C LYS A 215 8.76 5.71 -23.98
N ALA A 216 9.94 5.52 -23.38
CA ALA A 216 11.02 4.71 -23.95
C ALA A 216 10.90 3.24 -23.57
N HIS A 217 10.51 2.94 -22.33
CA HIS A 217 10.53 1.57 -21.80
C HIS A 217 9.26 0.76 -22.04
N GLN A 218 8.11 1.42 -22.23
CA GLN A 218 6.79 0.82 -22.48
C GLN A 218 6.45 -0.33 -21.52
N LYS A 219 6.77 -0.15 -20.22
CA LYS A 219 6.46 -1.13 -19.16
C LYS A 219 4.99 -1.04 -18.77
N LYS A 220 4.50 -2.15 -18.21
CA LYS A 220 3.27 -2.13 -17.42
C LYS A 220 3.58 -1.43 -16.11
N LEU A 221 2.86 -0.34 -15.83
CA LEU A 221 3.08 0.52 -14.69
C LEU A 221 1.73 0.88 -14.06
N GLU A 222 1.65 0.77 -12.74
CA GLU A 222 0.55 1.31 -11.94
C GLU A 222 0.99 2.56 -11.18
N PHE A 223 0.20 3.63 -11.25
CA PHE A 223 0.28 4.72 -10.30
C PHE A 223 -0.67 4.46 -9.15
N GLN A 224 -0.12 4.33 -7.94
CA GLN A 224 -0.92 4.02 -6.76
C GLN A 224 -0.97 5.22 -5.81
N MET A 225 -2.17 5.57 -5.36
CA MET A 225 -2.40 6.77 -4.55
C MET A 225 -3.35 6.48 -3.41
N LEU A 226 -3.20 7.20 -2.30
CA LEU A 226 -4.14 7.11 -1.19
C LEU A 226 -5.48 7.76 -1.57
N MET A 227 -6.58 7.14 -1.11
CA MET A 227 -7.94 7.71 -1.19
C MET A 227 -7.99 9.12 -0.58
N GLY A 228 -8.69 10.03 -1.28
CA GLY A 228 -8.89 11.43 -0.88
C GLY A 228 -7.67 12.34 -0.99
N ILE A 229 -6.66 11.92 -1.75
CA ILE A 229 -5.41 12.64 -1.90
C ILE A 229 -5.12 12.86 -3.39
N ARG A 230 -5.23 14.14 -3.80
CA ARG A 230 -4.98 14.60 -5.18
C ARG A 230 -5.88 13.89 -6.21
N GLU A 231 -7.18 13.85 -5.96
CA GLU A 231 -8.16 13.19 -6.85
C GLU A 231 -8.10 13.66 -8.30
N GLU A 232 -7.90 14.96 -8.53
CA GLU A 232 -7.79 15.52 -9.89
C GLU A 232 -6.64 14.86 -10.68
N LEU A 233 -5.47 14.68 -10.04
CA LEU A 233 -4.32 14.02 -10.65
C LEU A 233 -4.61 12.58 -11.05
N LYS A 234 -5.38 11.84 -10.24
CA LYS A 234 -5.75 10.45 -10.56
C LYS A 234 -6.54 10.40 -11.85
N HIS A 235 -7.55 11.26 -12.00
CA HIS A 235 -8.34 11.35 -13.21
C HIS A 235 -7.52 11.84 -14.41
N GLU A 236 -6.56 12.76 -14.21
CA GLU A 236 -5.64 13.18 -15.27
C GLU A 236 -4.76 12.02 -15.76
N LEU A 237 -4.28 11.17 -14.87
CA LEU A 237 -3.48 9.99 -15.23
C LEU A 237 -4.31 8.94 -15.96
N VAL A 238 -5.55 8.69 -15.53
CA VAL A 238 -6.49 7.82 -16.25
C VAL A 238 -6.75 8.34 -17.66
N LYS A 239 -6.96 9.65 -17.84
CA LYS A 239 -7.14 10.27 -19.17
C LYS A 239 -5.89 10.17 -20.07
N LYS A 240 -4.72 9.92 -19.49
CA LYS A 240 -3.46 9.66 -20.20
C LYS A 240 -3.22 8.15 -20.41
N ASP A 241 -4.25 7.32 -20.26
CA ASP A 241 -4.24 5.86 -20.42
C ASP A 241 -3.29 5.12 -19.46
N PHE A 242 -2.96 5.72 -18.31
CA PHE A 242 -2.23 5.02 -17.26
C PHE A 242 -3.18 4.22 -16.35
N THR A 243 -2.69 3.07 -15.86
CA THR A 243 -3.40 2.35 -14.79
C THR A 243 -3.23 3.10 -13.48
N VAL A 244 -4.33 3.50 -12.87
CA VAL A 244 -4.36 4.20 -11.58
C VAL A 244 -5.11 3.34 -10.57
N VAL A 245 -4.58 3.25 -9.36
CA VAL A 245 -5.13 2.43 -8.29
C VAL A 245 -5.20 3.22 -6.98
N ASP A 246 -6.36 3.17 -6.36
CA ASP A 246 -6.64 3.84 -5.10
C ASP A 246 -6.47 2.92 -3.90
N TYR A 247 -5.63 3.31 -2.95
CA TYR A 247 -5.47 2.63 -1.68
C TYR A 247 -6.56 3.09 -0.71
N ILE A 248 -7.46 2.16 -0.40
CA ILE A 248 -8.67 2.37 0.39
C ILE A 248 -8.55 1.62 1.71
N PRO A 249 -8.21 2.33 2.80
CA PRO A 249 -8.25 1.75 4.13
C PRO A 249 -9.68 1.76 4.68
N TYR A 250 -10.01 0.76 5.49
CA TYR A 250 -11.26 0.70 6.25
C TYR A 250 -11.06 0.00 7.60
N GLY A 251 -12.03 0.18 8.49
CA GLY A 251 -12.05 -0.47 9.80
C GLY A 251 -12.03 0.51 10.96
N LYS A 252 -12.31 -0.01 12.16
CA LYS A 252 -12.47 0.80 13.38
C LYS A 252 -11.17 1.49 13.83
N ASN A 253 -10.01 0.95 13.45
CA ASN A 253 -8.68 1.49 13.78
C ASN A 253 -8.24 2.66 12.87
N TRP A 254 -9.18 3.51 12.46
CA TRP A 254 -8.92 4.63 11.53
C TRP A 254 -8.14 5.79 12.14
N PHE A 255 -8.16 5.94 13.47
CA PHE A 255 -7.58 7.11 14.13
C PHE A 255 -6.05 7.22 13.95
N PRO A 256 -5.22 6.19 14.26
CA PRO A 256 -3.76 6.27 14.05
C PRO A 256 -3.39 6.52 12.59
N TYR A 257 -4.10 5.89 11.66
CA TYR A 257 -3.90 6.10 10.23
C TYR A 257 -4.19 7.55 9.81
N SER A 258 -5.32 8.10 10.25
CA SER A 258 -5.76 9.45 9.89
C SER A 258 -4.80 10.52 10.45
N ILE A 259 -4.29 10.34 11.67
CA ILE A 259 -3.31 11.24 12.27
C ILE A 259 -2.00 11.28 11.47
N ARG A 260 -1.53 10.14 10.93
CA ARG A 260 -0.36 10.12 10.03
C ARG A 260 -0.60 10.97 8.79
N ARG A 261 -1.76 10.84 8.14
CA ARG A 261 -2.14 11.63 6.94
C ARG A 261 -2.21 13.14 7.21
N VAL A 262 -2.65 13.54 8.39
CA VAL A 262 -2.66 14.95 8.79
C VAL A 262 -1.23 15.47 8.98
N ARG A 263 -0.38 14.73 9.72
CA ARG A 263 1.00 15.14 10.00
C ARG A 263 1.85 15.31 8.74
N GLU A 264 1.57 14.52 7.71
CA GLU A 264 2.28 14.59 6.42
C GLU A 264 1.98 15.89 5.64
N ARG A 265 0.90 16.61 5.96
CA ARG A 265 0.50 17.85 5.29
C ARG A 265 0.34 19.00 6.28
N LYS A 266 1.26 19.97 6.25
CA LYS A 266 1.18 21.20 7.07
C LYS A 266 -0.16 21.94 6.96
N ARG A 267 -0.79 21.92 5.77
CA ARG A 267 -2.12 22.54 5.52
C ARG A 267 -3.27 21.82 6.23
N ASN A 268 -3.13 20.53 6.55
CA ASN A 268 -4.14 19.74 7.26
C ASN A 268 -4.11 19.97 8.78
N ILE A 269 -2.97 20.43 9.33
CA ILE A 269 -2.86 20.83 10.74
C ILE A 269 -3.80 22.00 11.02
N LEU A 270 -3.81 23.02 10.15
CA LEU A 270 -4.74 24.17 10.22
C LEU A 270 -6.23 23.75 10.18
N LEU A 271 -6.56 22.68 9.44
CA LEU A 271 -7.93 22.15 9.35
C LEU A 271 -8.37 21.47 10.66
N ILE A 272 -7.46 20.75 11.34
CA ILE A 272 -7.75 20.22 12.70
C ILE A 272 -8.01 21.37 13.67
N PHE A 273 -7.15 22.39 13.66
CA PHE A 273 -7.33 23.56 14.53
C PHE A 273 -8.71 24.21 14.30
N ARG A 274 -9.13 24.47 13.05
CA ARG A 274 -10.47 25.00 12.78
C ARG A 274 -11.59 24.10 13.29
N SER A 275 -11.48 22.78 13.12
CA SER A 275 -12.50 21.84 13.63
C SER A 275 -12.63 21.79 15.15
N ILE A 276 -11.63 22.29 15.89
CA ILE A 276 -11.62 22.36 17.36
C ILE A 276 -12.06 23.74 17.87
N PHE A 277 -11.88 24.80 17.06
CA PHE A 277 -12.13 26.19 17.44
C PHE A 277 -13.38 26.82 16.82
N ASP A 278 -14.04 26.15 15.87
CA ASP A 278 -15.39 26.51 15.43
C ASP A 278 -16.41 25.96 16.45
N PHE A 279 -16.59 26.70 17.56
CA PHE A 279 -17.70 26.59 18.52
C PHE A 279 -18.84 27.54 18.12
#